data_AF-A0A2K3JNZ1-F1
#
_entry.id   AF-A0A2K3JNZ1-F1
#
_cell.length_a   1.000
_cell.length_b   1.000
_cell.length_c   1.000
_cell.angle_alpha   90.00
_cell.angle_beta   90.00
_cell.angle_gamma   90.00
#
_symmetry.space_group_name_H-M   'P 1'
#
loop_
_entity.id
_entity.type
_entity.pdbx_description
1 polymer ?
#
loop_
_entity_poly.entity_id
_entity_poly.type
_entity_poly.pdbx_seq_one_letter_code
_entity_poly.pdbx_strand_id
1 'polypeptide(L)'
;AEKEHYAGRDPITALKKYLFENKLATEQELKTIDKKIDEILEDAVEFAEKSPQPPRSQLLENVFADPKGFGIGPDGRYRCEDPKFTEGTAHV
;
A
#
# COMPACT_ATOMS: atom_id res chain seq x y z
N ALA A 1 21.81 18.81 -5.11
CA ALA A 1 21.14 20.12 -5.23
C ALA A 1 19.72 20.09 -4.66
N GLU A 2 18.68 19.56 -5.33
CA GLU A 2 17.29 19.62 -4.83
C GLU A 2 17.01 18.69 -3.65
N LYS A 3 17.39 17.41 -3.75
CA LYS A 3 17.22 16.43 -2.66
C LYS A 3 17.86 16.90 -1.35
N GLU A 4 19.05 17.50 -1.41
CA GLU A 4 19.77 18.02 -0.24
C GLU A 4 19.09 19.26 0.34
N HIS A 5 18.57 20.15 -0.52
CA HIS A 5 17.81 21.32 -0.08
C HIS A 5 16.57 20.90 0.74
N TYR A 6 15.86 19.85 0.31
CA TYR A 6 14.71 19.34 1.05
C TYR A 6 15.08 18.46 2.24
N ALA A 7 16.19 17.72 2.18
CA ALA A 7 16.70 16.97 3.32
C ALA A 7 17.04 17.90 4.51
N GLY A 8 17.58 19.10 4.25
CA GLY A 8 17.79 20.12 5.28
C GLY A 8 16.50 20.69 5.91
N ARG A 9 15.33 20.39 5.33
CA ARG A 9 14.00 20.80 5.81
C ARG A 9 13.18 19.63 6.34
N ASP A 10 13.83 18.55 6.73
CA ASP A 10 13.17 17.37 7.28
C ASP A 10 12.38 17.71 8.58
N PRO A 11 11.05 17.50 8.60
CA PRO A 11 10.22 17.76 9.77
C PRO A 11 10.58 16.87 10.97
N ILE A 12 11.09 15.66 10.75
CA ILE A 12 11.46 14.74 11.84
C ILE A 12 12.66 15.31 12.60
N THR A 13 13.70 15.69 11.86
CA THR A 13 14.88 16.35 12.43
C THR A 13 14.52 17.68 13.11
N ALA A 14 13.64 18.48 12.49
CA ALA A 14 13.19 19.75 13.07
C ALA A 14 12.43 19.55 14.40
N LEU A 15 11.52 18.58 14.45
CA LEU A 15 10.77 18.24 15.66
C LEU A 15 11.69 17.68 16.75
N LYS A 16 12.61 16.78 16.41
CA LYS A 16 13.59 16.23 17.36
C LYS A 16 14.40 17.33 18.05
N LYS A 17 14.85 18.33 17.28
CA LYS A 17 15.54 19.51 17.82
C LYS A 17 14.65 20.29 18.80
N TYR A 18 13.41 20.58 18.40
CA TYR A 18 12.45 21.28 19.25
C TYR A 18 12.18 20.55 20.58
N LEU A 19 12.03 19.22 20.54
CA LEU A 19 11.79 18.41 21.74
C LEU A 19 12.97 18.50 22.73
N PHE A 20 14.21 18.49 22.24
CA PHE A 20 15.39 18.63 23.09
C PHE A 20 15.57 20.04 23.65
N GLU A 21 15.41 21.07 22.82
CA GLU A 21 15.52 22.47 23.24
C GLU A 21 14.52 22.81 24.35
N ASN A 22 13.34 22.19 24.31
CA ASN A 22 12.28 22.38 25.30
C ASN A 22 12.26 21.31 26.41
N LYS A 23 13.24 20.40 26.45
CA LYS A 23 13.35 19.30 27.45
C LYS A 23 12.08 18.44 27.55
N LEU A 24 11.43 18.20 26.41
CA LEU A 24 10.17 17.44 26.30
C LEU A 24 10.38 15.94 26.10
N ALA A 25 11.58 15.53 25.69
CA ALA A 25 11.95 14.14 25.49
C ALA A 25 13.46 13.93 25.67
N THR A 26 13.84 12.70 26.00
CA THR A 26 15.22 12.24 26.11
C THR A 26 15.64 11.47 24.86
N GLU A 27 16.95 11.36 24.62
CA GLU A 27 17.48 10.59 23.49
C GLU A 27 17.12 9.10 23.59
N GLN A 28 17.04 8.56 24.81
CA GLN A 28 16.66 7.17 25.06
C GLN A 28 15.19 6.90 24.71
N GLU A 29 14.28 7.83 25.02
CA GLU A 29 12.87 7.72 24.65
C GLU A 29 12.69 7.74 23.13
N LEU A 30 13.38 8.66 22.43
CA LEU A 30 13.32 8.71 20.96
C LEU A 30 13.89 7.45 20.31
N LYS A 31 15.04 6.95 20.78
CA LYS A 31 15.60 5.66 20.30
C LYS A 31 14.67 4.49 20.54
N THR A 32 13.93 4.51 21.66
CA THR A 32 12.94 3.47 21.96
C THR A 32 11.76 3.53 20.98
N ILE A 33 11.34 4.73 20.58
CA ILE A 33 10.30 4.92 19.56
C ILE A 33 10.79 4.43 18.19
N ASP A 34 12.00 4.84 17.79
CA ASP A 34 12.61 4.42 16.52
C ASP A 34 12.64 2.89 16.41
N LYS A 35 13.13 2.20 17.46
CA LYS A 35 13.17 0.73 17.49
C LYS A 35 11.78 0.10 17.36
N LYS A 36 10.76 0.64 18.03
CA LYS A 36 9.38 0.13 17.91
C LYS A 36 8.84 0.30 16.49
N ILE A 37 9.19 1.40 15.82
CA ILE A 37 8.77 1.65 14.44
C ILE A 37 9.48 0.65 13.51
N ASP A 38 10.77 0.39 13.70
CA ASP A 38 11.50 -0.61 12.92
C ASP A 38 10.86 -2.00 13.06
N GLU A 39 10.51 -2.42 14.28
CA GLU A 39 9.81 -3.69 14.53
C GLU A 39 8.44 -3.76 13.78
N ILE A 40 7.66 -2.67 13.80
CA ILE A 40 6.39 -2.59 13.06
C ILE A 40 6.61 -2.68 11.55
N LEU A 41 7.67 -2.05 11.03
CA LEU A 41 8.00 -2.08 9.61
C LEU A 41 8.44 -3.48 9.16
N GLU A 42 9.25 -4.16 9.97
CA GLU A 42 9.67 -5.54 9.70
C GLU A 42 8.44 -6.47 9.61
N ASP A 43 7.53 -6.40 10.58
CA ASP A 43 6.28 -7.18 10.58
C ASP A 43 5.41 -6.87 9.35
N ALA A 44 5.29 -5.59 8.96
CA ALA A 44 4.51 -5.17 7.80
C ALA A 44 5.12 -5.66 6.48
N VAL A 45 6.44 -5.63 6.35
CA VAL A 45 7.16 -6.16 5.18
C VAL A 45 6.98 -7.66 5.10
N GLU A 46 7.17 -8.38 6.20
CA GLU A 46 6.99 -9.83 6.24
C GLU A 46 5.55 -10.24 5.86
N PHE A 47 4.55 -9.51 6.36
CA PHE A 47 3.16 -9.70 5.98
C PHE A 47 2.95 -9.49 4.48
N ALA A 48 3.50 -8.41 3.91
CA ALA A 48 3.36 -8.09 2.49
C ALA A 48 4.02 -9.15 1.59
N GLU A 49 5.20 -9.66 1.96
CA GLU A 49 5.91 -10.70 1.21
C GLU A 49 5.21 -12.06 1.29
N LYS A 50 4.63 -12.40 2.45
CA LYS A 50 3.87 -13.65 2.63
C LYS A 50 2.45 -13.58 2.06
N SER A 51 1.95 -12.39 1.75
CA SER A 51 0.60 -12.22 1.24
C SER A 51 0.45 -12.94 -0.11
N PRO A 52 -0.54 -13.84 -0.27
CA PRO A 52 -0.77 -14.52 -1.52
C PRO A 52 -1.17 -13.51 -2.60
N GLN A 53 -0.83 -13.82 -3.85
CA GLN A 53 -1.31 -13.07 -5.00
C GLN A 53 -2.83 -13.18 -5.09
N PRO A 54 -3.54 -12.11 -5.48
CA PRO A 54 -4.98 -12.14 -5.65
C PRO A 54 -5.37 -13.15 -6.74
N PRO A 55 -6.51 -13.85 -6.59
CA PRO A 55 -6.99 -14.77 -7.61
C PRO A 55 -7.43 -14.00 -8.86
N ARG A 56 -7.37 -14.66 -10.03
CA ARG A 56 -7.74 -14.04 -11.33
C ARG A 56 -9.15 -13.44 -11.36
N SER A 57 -10.08 -13.95 -10.54
CA SER A 57 -11.45 -13.44 -10.46
C SER A 57 -11.51 -11.98 -9.99
N GLN A 58 -10.57 -11.55 -9.15
CA GLN A 58 -10.50 -10.17 -8.66
C GLN A 58 -10.16 -9.15 -9.75
N LEU A 59 -9.70 -9.57 -10.92
CA LEU A 59 -9.34 -8.66 -12.02
C LEU A 59 -10.51 -7.76 -12.46
N LEU A 60 -11.76 -8.24 -12.36
CA LEU A 60 -12.96 -7.51 -12.77
C LEU A 60 -13.74 -6.91 -11.59
N GLU A 61 -13.25 -7.10 -10.37
CA GLU A 61 -13.87 -6.51 -9.19
C GLU A 61 -13.60 -5.01 -9.12
N ASN A 62 -14.57 -4.24 -8.60
CA ASN A 62 -14.46 -2.79 -8.37
C ASN A 62 -14.21 -1.90 -9.60
N VAL A 63 -14.40 -2.40 -10.83
CA VAL A 63 -14.33 -1.58 -12.04
C VAL A 63 -15.51 -0.60 -12.11
N PHE A 64 -16.70 -1.05 -11.70
CA PHE A 64 -17.90 -0.23 -11.54
C PHE A 64 -18.52 -0.48 -10.17
N ALA A 65 -19.20 0.54 -9.63
CA ALA A 65 -19.94 0.42 -8.38
C ALA A 65 -21.10 -0.60 -8.49
N ASP A 66 -21.75 -0.69 -9.65
CA ASP A 66 -22.63 -1.81 -10.01
C ASP A 66 -21.92 -2.70 -11.04
N PRO A 67 -21.50 -3.92 -10.67
CA PRO A 67 -20.79 -4.82 -11.56
C PRO A 67 -21.71 -5.50 -12.59
N LYS A 68 -23.04 -5.33 -12.50
CA LYS A 68 -23.99 -5.93 -13.46
C LYS A 68 -23.74 -5.42 -14.88
N GLY A 69 -23.67 -6.34 -15.83
CA GLY A 69 -23.49 -6.03 -17.25
C GLY A 69 -22.03 -6.00 -17.70
N PHE A 70 -21.10 -5.49 -16.88
CA PHE A 70 -19.66 -5.48 -17.19
C PHE A 70 -18.91 -6.66 -16.57
N GLY A 71 -18.94 -6.80 -15.24
CA GLY A 71 -18.25 -7.88 -14.53
C GLY A 71 -19.09 -9.13 -14.35
N ILE A 72 -20.42 -8.96 -14.20
CA ILE A 72 -21.39 -10.05 -14.01
C ILE A 72 -22.26 -10.18 -15.26
N GLY A 73 -22.30 -11.39 -15.82
CA GLY A 73 -23.14 -11.73 -16.96
C GLY A 73 -24.64 -11.72 -16.64
N PRO A 74 -25.51 -11.81 -17.66
CA PRO A 74 -26.96 -11.91 -17.47
C PRO A 74 -27.39 -13.15 -16.66
N ASP A 75 -26.52 -14.16 -16.61
CA ASP A 75 -26.62 -15.41 -15.87
C ASP A 75 -26.21 -15.29 -14.39
N GLY A 76 -25.76 -14.10 -13.96
CA GLY A 76 -25.34 -13.83 -12.59
C GLY A 76 -23.94 -14.34 -12.24
N ARG A 77 -23.19 -14.89 -13.22
CA ARG A 77 -21.81 -15.36 -13.03
C ARG A 77 -20.80 -14.30 -13.43
N TYR A 78 -19.59 -14.36 -12.86
CA TYR A 78 -18.52 -13.46 -13.27
C TYR A 78 -18.02 -13.81 -14.66
N ARG A 79 -17.88 -12.80 -15.53
CA ARG A 79 -17.39 -13.01 -16.91
C ARG A 79 -15.96 -13.54 -16.97
N CYS A 80 -15.15 -13.36 -15.92
CA CYS A 80 -13.82 -13.95 -15.83
C CYS A 80 -13.80 -15.47 -15.69
N GLU A 81 -14.94 -16.10 -15.35
CA GLU A 81 -15.09 -17.56 -15.30
C GLU A 81 -15.38 -18.16 -16.68
N ASP A 82 -15.79 -17.35 -17.66
CA ASP A 82 -16.01 -17.80 -19.04
C ASP A 82 -14.65 -18.02 -19.73
N PRO A 83 -14.32 -19.25 -20.17
CA PRO A 83 -13.07 -19.52 -20.88
C PRO A 83 -12.87 -18.61 -22.10
N LYS A 84 -13.96 -18.24 -22.79
CA LYS A 84 -13.94 -17.40 -23.99
C LYS A 84 -13.65 -15.93 -23.71
N PHE A 85 -13.81 -15.48 -22.46
CA PHE A 85 -13.54 -14.09 -22.08
C PHE A 85 -12.05 -13.74 -22.20
N THR A 86 -11.17 -14.72 -22.00
CA THR A 86 -9.71 -14.54 -22.07
C THR A 86 -9.12 -14.60 -23.49
N GLU A 87 -9.93 -14.95 -24.49
CA GLU A 87 -9.46 -15.13 -25.88
C GLU A 87 -9.14 -13.82 -26.59
N GLY A 88 -9.43 -12.67 -25.96
CA GLY A 88 -9.22 -11.35 -26.55
C GLY A 88 -10.22 -11.09 -27.67
N THR A 89 -10.85 -9.92 -27.66
CA THR A 89 -11.78 -9.53 -28.75
C THR A 89 -11.06 -9.15 -30.05
N ALA A 90 -9.73 -9.22 -30.10
CA ALA A 90 -8.96 -8.94 -31.29
C ALA A 90 -9.02 -10.14 -32.24
N HIS A 91 -10.01 -10.11 -33.14
CA HIS A 91 -9.89 -10.84 -34.40
C HIS A 91 -8.75 -10.18 -35.20
N VAL A 92 -7.65 -10.91 -35.42
CA VAL A 92 -6.67 -10.59 -36.47
C VAL A 92 -7.06 -11.33 -37.73
#